data_AF-A0A7J7HF92-F1
#
_entry.id   AF-A0A7J7HF92-F1
#
_cell.length_a   1.000
_cell.length_b   1.000
_cell.length_c   1.000
_cell.angle_alpha   90.00
_cell.angle_beta   90.00
_cell.angle_gamma   90.00
#
_symmetry.space_group_name_H-M   'P 1'
#
loop_
_entity.id
_entity.type
_entity.pdbx_description
1 polymer ?
#
loop_
_entity_poly.entity_id
_entity_poly.type
_entity_poly.pdbx_seq_one_letter_code
_entity_poly.pdbx_strand_id
1 'polypeptide(L)'
;TNVPIYSTASDVTGGGLSLTFRRWATKKTAGSTKNGRDLKPKNLGVKKFGGERVIPGNIIVRQRGTHFQPVNYIKMGKDHTLYAIKEGCVKFERHKLSGRKWVHVEPKEGHRLHLAYSSVDAIPKQKTTA
;
A
#
# COMPACT_ATOMS: atom_id res chain seq x y z
N THR A 1 -45.88 -27.66 48.68
CA THR A 1 -45.03 -27.64 49.90
C THR A 1 -43.89 -26.64 49.65
N ASN A 2 -44.11 -25.33 49.85
CA ASN A 2 -43.64 -24.51 50.99
C ASN A 2 -42.26 -24.99 51.51
N VAL A 3 -41.15 -24.21 51.48
CA VAL A 3 -40.94 -22.87 52.07
C VAL A 3 -39.73 -22.16 51.41
N PRO A 4 -39.69 -20.81 51.24
CA PRO A 4 -38.46 -20.08 50.96
C PRO A 4 -37.69 -19.67 52.23
N ILE A 5 -36.38 -19.92 52.24
CA ILE A 5 -35.41 -19.56 53.27
C ILE A 5 -34.98 -18.10 53.03
N TYR A 6 -35.56 -17.15 53.75
CA TYR A 6 -34.92 -15.86 53.97
C TYR A 6 -34.90 -15.55 55.47
N SER A 7 -33.68 -15.49 55.99
CA SER A 7 -33.34 -15.02 57.32
C SER A 7 -33.71 -13.54 57.48
N THR A 8 -34.55 -13.33 58.47
CA THR A 8 -34.97 -12.08 59.12
C THR A 8 -33.89 -11.00 59.20
N ALA A 9 -34.15 -9.83 58.61
CA ALA A 9 -33.75 -8.55 59.18
C ALA A 9 -35.05 -7.82 59.53
N SER A 10 -35.25 -7.61 60.83
CA SER A 10 -36.41 -7.00 61.47
C SER A 10 -36.63 -5.56 60.98
N ASP A 11 -37.81 -5.30 60.43
CA ASP A 11 -38.34 -3.96 60.22
C ASP A 11 -38.67 -3.33 61.59
N VAL A 12 -37.98 -2.24 61.94
CA VAL A 12 -38.45 -1.29 62.95
C VAL A 12 -39.21 -0.19 62.22
N THR A 13 -40.47 -0.07 62.59
CA THR A 13 -41.50 0.84 62.12
C THR A 13 -41.11 2.31 62.29
N GLY A 14 -41.21 3.11 61.22
CA GLY A 14 -41.14 4.57 61.30
C GLY A 14 -41.34 5.20 59.93
N GLY A 15 -42.45 5.91 59.74
CA GLY A 15 -42.86 6.47 58.45
C GLY A 15 -41.79 7.30 57.77
N GLY A 16 -41.58 7.04 56.49
CA GLY A 16 -40.64 7.78 55.66
C GLY A 16 -40.26 6.94 54.45
N LEU A 17 -40.60 7.43 53.26
CA LEU A 17 -40.19 6.93 51.95
C LEU A 17 -38.90 6.12 52.02
N SER A 18 -38.98 4.80 51.85
CA SER A 18 -37.81 3.94 51.63
C SER A 18 -37.26 4.28 50.25
N LEU A 19 -36.52 5.38 50.19
CA LEU A 19 -35.64 5.76 49.09
C LEU A 19 -34.68 4.59 48.91
N THR A 20 -35.01 3.69 47.99
CA THR A 20 -34.05 2.74 47.47
C THR A 20 -32.96 3.57 46.81
N PHE A 21 -31.90 3.87 47.56
CA PHE A 21 -30.75 4.61 47.08
C PHE A 21 -30.20 3.86 45.88
N ARG A 22 -30.46 4.38 44.69
CA ARG A 22 -29.85 3.93 43.44
C ARG A 22 -28.36 4.21 43.56
N ARG A 23 -27.59 3.25 44.08
CA ARG A 23 -26.13 3.33 44.07
C ARG A 23 -25.68 3.22 42.62
N TRP A 24 -25.40 4.36 41.99
CA TRP A 24 -24.64 4.38 40.75
C TRP A 24 -23.29 3.69 40.99
N ALA A 25 -22.82 2.91 40.02
CA ALA A 25 -21.51 2.27 40.08
C ALA A 25 -20.42 3.31 40.38
N THR A 26 -19.67 3.14 41.48
CA THR A 26 -18.64 4.07 41.95
C THR A 26 -17.26 3.86 41.33
N LYS A 27 -17.14 2.95 40.37
CA LYS A 27 -16.01 2.94 39.43
C LYS A 27 -16.56 2.85 38.02
N LYS A 28 -16.25 3.86 37.20
CA LYS A 28 -16.14 3.64 35.75
C LYS A 28 -15.01 2.63 35.59
N THR A 29 -15.34 1.35 35.39
CA THR A 29 -14.37 0.32 35.04
C THR A 29 -13.47 0.90 33.94
N ALA A 30 -12.19 1.09 34.25
CA ALA A 30 -11.23 1.59 33.28
C ALA A 30 -11.20 0.60 32.12
N GLY A 31 -11.64 1.03 30.94
CA GLY A 31 -11.55 0.21 29.73
C GLY A 31 -10.08 -0.10 29.46
N SER A 32 -9.71 -1.38 29.46
CA SER A 32 -8.36 -1.81 29.11
C SER A 32 -8.19 -1.71 27.58
N THR A 33 -7.36 -0.80 27.09
CA THR A 33 -6.91 -0.87 25.70
C THR A 33 -5.70 -1.80 25.61
N LYS A 34 -5.93 -3.06 25.17
CA LYS A 34 -4.84 -4.01 24.85
C LYS A 34 -4.34 -3.84 23.42
N ASN A 35 -4.30 -2.60 22.92
CA ASN A 35 -3.95 -2.33 21.53
C ASN A 35 -2.59 -1.63 21.47
N GLY A 36 -1.54 -2.45 21.47
CA GLY A 36 -0.14 -2.02 21.38
C GLY A 36 0.69 -2.93 20.46
N ARG A 37 0.08 -3.49 19.41
CA ARG A 37 0.81 -4.31 18.42
C ARG A 37 0.97 -3.53 17.13
N ASP A 38 2.17 -3.02 16.93
CA ASP A 38 2.60 -2.49 15.64
C ASP A 38 3.68 -3.38 15.04
N LEU A 39 3.64 -3.52 13.72
CA LEU A 39 4.68 -4.21 12.97
C LEU A 39 5.77 -3.24 12.54
N LYS A 40 6.99 -3.76 12.39
CA LYS A 40 8.10 -2.98 11.84
C LYS A 40 7.75 -2.43 10.45
N PRO A 41 8.16 -1.18 10.13
CA PRO A 41 7.96 -0.61 8.82
C PRO A 41 8.63 -1.48 7.75
N LYS A 42 7.96 -1.65 6.61
CA LYS A 42 8.42 -2.51 5.50
C LYS A 42 9.12 -1.74 4.37
N ASN A 43 9.27 -0.42 4.53
CA ASN A 43 9.98 0.48 3.60
C ASN A 43 9.55 0.31 2.13
N LEU A 44 8.24 0.13 1.92
CA LEU A 44 7.62 0.08 0.60
C LEU A 44 7.69 1.46 -0.08
N GLY A 45 7.32 1.51 -1.36
CA GLY A 45 7.25 2.73 -2.16
C GLY A 45 8.30 2.81 -3.26
N VAL A 46 8.32 3.97 -3.91
CA VAL A 46 9.23 4.32 -5.00
C VAL A 46 10.63 4.56 -4.42
N LYS A 47 11.64 4.06 -5.13
CA LYS A 47 13.07 4.18 -4.80
C LYS A 47 13.84 4.99 -5.84
N LYS A 48 13.33 5.03 -7.08
CA LYS A 48 13.87 5.83 -8.18
C LYS A 48 12.75 6.63 -8.83
N PHE A 49 12.89 7.95 -8.84
CA PHE A 49 11.89 8.84 -9.41
C PHE A 49 12.07 9.02 -10.93
N GLY A 50 11.09 9.67 -11.57
CA GLY A 50 11.15 9.94 -13.01
C GLY A 50 12.36 10.80 -13.38
N GLY A 51 13.07 10.44 -14.44
CA GLY A 51 14.27 11.12 -14.90
C GLY A 51 15.57 10.65 -14.22
N GLU A 52 15.50 9.83 -13.17
CA GLU A 52 16.71 9.33 -12.51
C GLU A 52 17.41 8.25 -13.32
N ARG A 53 18.75 8.31 -13.35
CA ARG A 53 19.58 7.26 -13.96
C ARG A 53 19.54 5.98 -13.13
N VAL A 54 19.37 4.86 -13.80
CA VAL A 54 19.39 3.51 -13.24
C VAL A 54 20.34 2.60 -13.98
N ILE A 55 20.86 1.61 -13.26
CA ILE A 55 21.65 0.49 -13.79
C ILE A 55 20.86 -0.83 -13.63
N PRO A 56 21.18 -1.89 -14.39
CA PRO A 56 20.58 -3.20 -14.23
C PRO A 56 20.65 -3.67 -12.77
N GLY A 57 19.55 -4.21 -12.26
CA GLY A 57 19.42 -4.66 -10.87
C GLY A 57 18.95 -3.58 -9.89
N ASN A 58 18.97 -2.30 -10.25
CA ASN A 58 18.43 -1.26 -9.38
C ASN A 58 16.93 -1.45 -9.15
N ILE A 59 16.52 -1.37 -7.89
CA ILE A 59 15.12 -1.40 -7.48
C ILE A 59 14.50 -0.03 -7.76
N ILE A 60 13.37 -0.02 -8.47
CA ILE A 60 12.62 1.19 -8.82
C ILE A 60 11.44 1.36 -7.87
N VAL A 61 10.68 0.29 -7.60
CA VAL A 61 9.53 0.31 -6.68
C VAL A 61 9.45 -0.97 -5.88
N ARG A 62 9.28 -0.87 -4.56
CA ARG A 62 8.85 -1.98 -3.70
C ARG A 62 7.37 -1.82 -3.39
N GLN A 63 6.54 -2.78 -3.73
CA GLN A 63 5.08 -2.65 -3.60
C GLN A 63 4.43 -3.92 -3.06
N ARG A 64 3.14 -3.81 -2.70
CA ARG A 64 2.27 -4.95 -2.42
C ARG A 64 1.21 -4.98 -3.51
N GLY A 65 1.16 -6.08 -4.25
CA GLY A 65 0.44 -6.13 -5.53
C GLY A 65 1.08 -5.22 -6.59
N THR A 66 0.41 -5.08 -7.72
CA THR A 66 0.89 -4.31 -8.89
C THR A 66 0.19 -2.96 -8.98
N HIS A 67 0.58 -2.02 -8.11
CA HIS A 67 0.11 -0.63 -8.22
C HIS A 67 0.75 0.07 -9.44
N PHE A 68 2.01 -0.27 -9.72
CA PHE A 68 2.72 0.06 -10.94
C PHE A 68 2.96 -1.21 -11.76
N GLN A 69 2.58 -1.20 -13.03
CA GLN A 69 2.83 -2.31 -13.95
C GLN A 69 4.20 -2.14 -14.63
N PRO A 70 5.01 -3.19 -14.72
CA PRO A 70 6.24 -3.16 -15.52
C PRO A 70 5.91 -3.11 -17.02
N VAL A 71 6.67 -2.31 -17.77
CA VAL A 71 6.61 -2.27 -19.24
C VAL A 71 8.03 -2.46 -19.82
N ASN A 72 8.63 -1.46 -20.47
CA ASN A 72 9.89 -1.65 -21.19
C ASN A 72 11.10 -1.69 -20.23
N TYR A 73 11.98 -2.68 -20.44
CA TYR A 73 13.25 -2.88 -19.73
C TYR A 73 13.17 -2.94 -18.19
N ILE A 74 12.01 -3.33 -17.66
CA ILE A 74 11.77 -3.57 -16.25
C ILE A 74 11.23 -4.98 -16.08
N LYS A 75 11.71 -5.69 -15.06
CA LYS A 75 11.17 -6.98 -14.64
C LYS A 75 10.56 -6.87 -13.24
N MET A 76 9.71 -7.82 -12.94
CA MET A 76 9.01 -7.93 -11.67
C MET A 76 9.54 -9.15 -10.89
N GLY A 77 9.86 -8.95 -9.61
CA GLY A 77 10.24 -10.02 -8.69
C GLY A 77 9.03 -10.77 -8.12
N LYS A 78 9.29 -11.82 -7.33
CA LYS A 78 8.25 -12.63 -6.65
C LYS A 78 7.36 -11.78 -5.72
N ASP A 79 7.94 -10.77 -5.07
CA ASP A 79 7.23 -9.85 -4.18
C ASP A 79 6.66 -8.62 -4.92
N HIS A 80 6.51 -8.69 -6.25
CA HIS A 80 6.09 -7.60 -7.13
C HIS A 80 7.02 -6.38 -7.14
N THR A 81 8.24 -6.51 -6.63
CA THR A 81 9.27 -5.47 -6.72
C THR A 81 9.66 -5.25 -8.18
N LEU A 82 9.71 -4.00 -8.61
CA LEU A 82 10.14 -3.61 -9.96
C LEU A 82 11.63 -3.28 -9.96
N TYR A 83 12.37 -3.84 -10.91
CA TYR A 83 13.80 -3.59 -11.07
C TYR A 83 14.19 -3.40 -12.54
N ALA A 84 15.22 -2.58 -12.77
CA ALA A 84 15.73 -2.27 -14.10
C ALA A 84 16.54 -3.45 -14.67
N ILE A 85 16.41 -3.68 -15.98
CA ILE A 85 17.20 -4.69 -16.73
C ILE A 85 18.31 -4.02 -17.55
N LYS A 86 18.10 -2.75 -17.93
CA LYS A 86 19.01 -1.96 -18.75
C LYS A 86 19.36 -0.65 -18.06
N GLU A 87 20.51 -0.10 -18.44
CA GLU A 87 20.90 1.24 -18.04
C GLU A 87 20.07 2.29 -18.78
N GLY A 88 19.61 3.32 -18.07
CA GLY A 88 18.78 4.36 -18.65
C GLY A 88 18.15 5.27 -17.62
N CYS A 89 17.13 6.02 -18.02
CA CYS A 89 16.35 6.89 -17.15
C CYS A 89 14.97 6.30 -16.87
N VAL A 90 14.48 6.40 -15.64
CA VAL A 90 13.15 5.90 -15.27
C VAL A 90 12.07 6.85 -15.78
N LYS A 91 10.99 6.29 -16.32
CA LYS A 91 9.82 7.06 -16.72
C LYS A 91 8.53 6.41 -16.21
N PHE A 92 7.68 7.24 -15.63
CA PHE A 92 6.36 6.86 -15.13
C PHE A 92 5.32 7.40 -16.10
N GLU A 93 4.39 6.53 -16.49
CA GLU A 93 3.29 6.89 -17.38
C GLU A 93 1.97 6.44 -16.79
N ARG A 94 0.89 7.11 -17.20
CA ARG A 94 -0.47 6.72 -16.84
C ARG A 94 -1.26 6.48 -18.11
N HIS A 95 -1.79 5.26 -18.25
CA HIS A 95 -2.62 4.91 -19.36
C HIS A 95 -3.90 5.76 -19.34
N LYS A 96 -4.17 6.50 -20.42
CA LYS A 96 -5.25 7.49 -20.46
C LYS A 96 -6.64 6.86 -20.30
N LEU A 97 -6.87 5.72 -20.96
CA LEU A 97 -8.16 5.04 -20.97
C LEU A 97 -8.42 4.22 -19.71
N SER A 98 -7.45 3.39 -19.32
CA SER A 98 -7.60 2.47 -18.17
C SER A 98 -7.22 3.09 -16.82
N GLY A 99 -6.50 4.22 -16.81
CA GLY A 99 -5.96 4.83 -15.60
C GLY A 99 -4.79 4.06 -14.95
N ARG A 100 -4.42 2.88 -15.47
CA ARG A 100 -3.30 2.07 -14.97
C ARG A 100 -1.97 2.82 -15.07
N LYS A 101 -1.14 2.69 -14.04
CA LYS A 101 0.18 3.33 -13.95
C LYS A 101 1.25 2.36 -14.42
N TRP A 102 2.10 2.83 -15.31
CA TRP A 102 3.16 2.07 -15.95
C TRP A 102 4.51 2.67 -15.60
N VAL A 103 5.51 1.80 -15.56
CA VAL A 103 6.90 2.18 -15.35
C VAL A 103 7.73 1.51 -16.43
N HIS A 104 8.61 2.28 -17.03
CA HIS A 104 9.60 1.77 -17.96
C HIS A 104 10.92 2.53 -17.81
N VAL A 105 11.97 1.97 -18.39
CA VAL A 105 13.28 2.63 -18.48
C VAL A 105 13.51 3.04 -19.93
N GLU A 106 13.88 4.30 -20.16
CA GLU A 106 14.38 4.79 -21.44
C GLU A 106 15.89 4.52 -21.51
N PRO A 107 16.34 3.56 -22.33
CA PRO A 107 17.75 3.17 -22.38
C PRO A 107 18.63 4.27 -22.96
N LYS A 108 19.81 4.50 -22.37
CA LYS A 108 20.77 5.51 -22.86
C LYS A 108 21.30 5.18 -24.26
N GLU A 109 21.51 3.90 -24.54
CA GLU A 109 22.04 3.39 -25.82
C GLU A 109 20.97 3.28 -26.91
N GLY A 110 19.73 3.72 -26.64
CA GLY A 110 18.60 3.53 -27.54
C GLY A 110 17.97 2.14 -27.44
N HIS A 111 16.88 1.96 -28.18
CA HIS A 111 16.18 0.68 -28.25
C HIS A 111 16.92 -0.28 -29.17
N ARG A 112 17.22 -1.49 -28.68
CA ARG A 112 17.62 -2.58 -29.59
C ARG A 112 16.42 -3.00 -30.43
N LEU A 113 16.42 -2.62 -31.70
CA LEU A 113 15.50 -3.15 -32.70
C LEU A 113 15.82 -4.63 -32.95
N HIS A 114 14.79 -5.43 -33.18
CA HIS A 114 14.97 -6.81 -33.64
C HIS A 114 15.62 -6.81 -35.03
N LEU A 115 16.42 -7.83 -35.36
CA LEU A 115 17.18 -7.91 -36.61
C LEU A 115 16.30 -7.70 -37.86
N ALA A 116 15.04 -8.16 -37.80
CA ALA A 116 14.03 -7.95 -38.84
C ALA A 116 13.73 -6.46 -39.17
N TYR A 117 14.13 -5.52 -38.32
CA TYR A 117 13.95 -4.06 -38.48
C TYR A 117 15.27 -3.28 -38.34
N SER A 118 16.42 -3.95 -38.43
CA SER A 118 17.75 -3.35 -38.23
C SER A 118 18.15 -2.30 -39.29
N SER A 119 17.42 -2.20 -40.42
CA SER A 119 17.90 -1.53 -41.63
C SER A 119 17.04 -0.35 -42.09
N VAL A 120 16.41 0.40 -41.17
CA VAL A 120 15.62 1.60 -41.56
C VAL A 120 16.42 2.90 -41.45
N ASP A 121 17.53 2.92 -40.70
CA ASP A 121 18.41 4.09 -40.58
C ASP A 121 19.37 4.29 -41.77
N ALA A 122 19.30 3.42 -42.78
CA ALA A 122 20.13 3.49 -43.99
C ALA A 122 19.43 4.09 -45.23
N ILE A 123 18.19 4.59 -45.10
CA ILE A 123 17.52 5.27 -46.22
C ILE A 123 17.73 6.78 -46.05
N PRO A 124 18.65 7.42 -46.82
CA PRO A 124 18.76 8.87 -46.81
C PRO A 124 17.42 9.46 -47.25
N LYS A 125 16.82 10.31 -46.42
CA LYS A 125 15.63 11.10 -46.79
C LYS A 125 16.00 11.90 -48.04
N GLN A 126 15.48 11.49 -49.20
CA GLN A 126 15.64 12.25 -50.43
C GLN A 126 15.08 13.65 -50.18
N LYS A 127 15.94 14.67 -50.28
CA LYS A 127 15.50 16.06 -50.22
C LYS A 127 14.57 16.26 -51.41
N THR A 128 13.27 16.31 -51.18
CA THR A 128 12.32 16.82 -52.17
C THR A 128 12.58 18.33 -52.27
N THR A 129 13.41 18.71 -53.24
CA THR A 129 13.47 20.08 -53.74
C THR A 129 12.18 20.37 -54.48
N ALA A 130 11.45 21.40 -54.06
CA ALA A 130 10.45 22.07 -54.87
C ALA A 130 11.12 23.23 -55.62
#